data_AF-A0A960MI34-F1
#
_entry.id   AF-A0A960MI34-F1
#
_cell.length_a   1.000
_cell.length_b   1.000
_cell.length_c   1.000
_cell.angle_alpha   90.00
_cell.angle_beta   90.00
_cell.angle_gamma   90.00
#
_symmetry.space_group_name_H-M   'P 1'
#
loop_
_entity.id
_entity.type
_entity.pdbx_description
1 polymer ?
#
loop_
_entity_poly.entity_id
_entity_poly.type
_entity_poly.pdbx_seq_one_letter_code
_entity_poly.pdbx_strand_id
1 'polypeptide(L)'
;RVTTAAKWTAAVILLIVLTPFASQQIQSALFPQLERPGAAFYRPVFAPVEATKSMADGTDGALQSNRTSAVFAKEEKALIKRNGYDADNLKADPKAVIQTGPGVPTWSWRRVDFSWDGPVTAAQQVRPVLIPPFLTRLLSVGRVLCLVLLAACLLKRKSCPRQSNPDTPAPPAPNTVPAAAAIVALSLSFWAVPPSAQAQFPDQALLEELRERLTQASDAFPGAANLEAARLELRDQTFSLEITYHAADRCAAPVPVALTAMVPRQVTLGEGSNPATVLRREDQLWVLLPGGGIHRVRIEGRMQDLTEWEWSFPLKPHRLAIEAEGWTSSGLRPDGGAEDQILFTRARREETAETAASYDRPDTRHALLVEREIELGLVWRVRTSVRRLSPSGRSTALRVPLLPGEKVVSTGRSVEGGSIEVRLAPDAVESNWEGEMTPVNELNLASRDSDTWTEQWRLLASPVWNVTFAGLNPA
;
A
#
# COMPACT_ATOMS: atom_id res chain seq x y z
N ARG A 1 -23.24 16.11 -70.90
CA ARG A 1 -21.98 16.02 -70.12
C ARG A 1 -22.20 16.34 -68.64
N VAL A 2 -22.94 17.40 -68.30
CA VAL A 2 -23.28 17.77 -66.90
C VAL A 2 -24.13 16.68 -66.21
N THR A 3 -25.14 16.14 -66.89
CA THR A 3 -26.01 15.07 -66.35
C THR A 3 -25.27 13.76 -66.08
N THR A 4 -24.31 13.40 -66.93
CA THR A 4 -23.46 12.23 -66.74
C THR A 4 -22.47 12.42 -65.60
N ALA A 5 -21.87 13.61 -65.46
CA ALA A 5 -20.96 13.91 -64.36
C ALA A 5 -21.70 13.87 -63.00
N ALA A 6 -22.86 14.52 -62.91
CA ALA A 6 -23.70 14.49 -61.70
C ALA A 6 -24.11 13.06 -61.30
N LYS A 7 -24.44 12.20 -62.27
CA LYS A 7 -24.75 10.78 -62.01
C LYS A 7 -23.57 10.04 -61.37
N TRP A 8 -22.36 10.23 -61.89
CA TRP A 8 -21.16 9.56 -61.37
C TRP A 8 -20.75 10.11 -60.00
N THR A 9 -20.87 11.43 -59.78
CA THR A 9 -20.64 12.04 -58.47
C THR A 9 -21.64 11.51 -57.43
N ALA A 10 -22.93 11.42 -57.77
CA ALA A 10 -23.94 10.84 -56.88
C ALA A 10 -23.69 9.36 -56.58
N ALA A 11 -23.24 8.57 -57.57
CA ALA A 11 -22.90 7.16 -57.38
C ALA A 11 -21.69 6.96 -56.45
N VAL A 12 -20.66 7.82 -56.56
CA VAL A 12 -19.49 7.80 -55.67
C VAL A 12 -19.87 8.18 -54.24
N ILE A 13 -20.66 9.24 -54.07
CA ILE A 13 -21.17 9.65 -52.75
C ILE A 13 -21.98 8.52 -52.11
N LEU A 14 -22.85 7.86 -52.90
CA LEU A 14 -23.63 6.73 -52.43
C LEU A 14 -22.74 5.55 -51.99
N LEU A 15 -21.70 5.20 -52.75
CA LEU A 15 -20.76 4.12 -52.38
C LEU A 15 -20.01 4.43 -51.08
N ILE A 16 -19.59 5.68 -50.88
CA ILE A 16 -18.91 6.13 -49.67
C ILE A 16 -19.84 5.98 -48.45
N VAL A 17 -21.09 6.42 -48.56
CA VAL A 17 -22.08 6.33 -47.47
C VAL A 17 -22.46 4.87 -47.16
N LEU A 18 -22.48 3.99 -48.17
CA LEU A 18 -22.88 2.60 -48.01
C LEU A 18 -21.76 1.67 -47.51
N THR A 19 -20.49 2.04 -47.67
CA THR A 19 -19.34 1.24 -47.21
C THR A 19 -19.34 0.97 -45.69
N PRO A 20 -19.50 1.96 -44.79
CA PRO A 20 -19.57 1.69 -43.36
C PRO A 20 -20.80 0.86 -42.98
N PHE A 21 -21.93 1.05 -43.68
CA PHE A 21 -23.12 0.23 -43.50
C PHE A 21 -22.85 -1.25 -43.84
N ALA A 22 -22.24 -1.52 -45.00
CA ALA A 22 -21.90 -2.89 -45.39
C ALA A 22 -20.93 -3.55 -44.40
N SER A 23 -19.91 -2.82 -43.94
CA SER A 23 -18.96 -3.30 -42.93
C SER A 23 -19.67 -3.70 -41.63
N GLN A 24 -20.57 -2.87 -41.11
CA GLN A 24 -21.34 -3.19 -39.90
C GLN A 24 -22.32 -4.36 -40.10
N GLN A 25 -22.96 -4.47 -41.27
CA GLN A 25 -23.82 -5.62 -41.57
C GLN A 25 -23.02 -6.93 -41.63
N ILE A 26 -21.79 -6.90 -42.14
CA ILE A 26 -20.88 -8.06 -42.18
C ILE A 26 -20.38 -8.40 -40.78
N GLN A 27 -19.96 -7.40 -39.99
CA GLN A 27 -19.51 -7.59 -38.61
C GLN A 27 -20.61 -8.17 -37.72
N SER A 28 -21.85 -7.67 -37.82
CA SER A 28 -22.99 -8.21 -37.07
C SER A 28 -23.37 -9.64 -37.49
N ALA A 29 -23.14 -10.01 -38.76
CA ALA A 29 -23.39 -11.38 -39.23
C ALA A 29 -22.34 -12.38 -38.71
N LEU A 30 -21.06 -12.02 -38.79
CA LEU A 30 -19.93 -12.90 -38.42
C LEU A 30 -19.65 -12.90 -36.91
N PHE A 31 -19.72 -11.73 -36.28
CA PHE A 31 -19.32 -11.50 -34.88
C PHE A 31 -20.39 -10.67 -34.14
N PRO A 32 -21.58 -11.23 -33.89
CA PRO A 32 -22.66 -10.51 -33.19
C PRO A 32 -22.25 -10.03 -31.79
N GLN A 33 -21.28 -10.69 -31.15
CA GLN A 33 -20.74 -10.27 -29.86
C GLN A 33 -20.00 -8.93 -29.89
N LEU A 34 -19.63 -8.42 -31.07
CA LEU A 34 -19.00 -7.13 -31.26
C LEU A 34 -20.02 -6.01 -31.56
N GLU A 35 -21.33 -6.29 -31.46
CA GLU A 35 -22.36 -5.27 -31.62
C GLU A 35 -22.22 -4.19 -30.54
N ARG A 36 -22.11 -2.93 -30.99
CA ARG A 36 -22.03 -1.77 -30.09
C ARG A 36 -23.43 -1.18 -29.90
N PRO A 37 -24.13 -1.43 -28.77
CA PRO A 37 -25.41 -0.79 -28.50
C PRO A 37 -25.21 0.74 -28.44
N GLY A 38 -25.96 1.48 -29.26
CA GLY A 38 -25.86 2.95 -29.35
C GLY A 38 -25.10 3.50 -30.56
N ALA A 39 -24.43 2.66 -31.36
CA ALA A 39 -23.82 3.06 -32.63
C ALA A 39 -24.88 3.14 -33.76
N ALA A 40 -25.96 3.88 -33.55
CA ALA A 40 -26.98 4.09 -34.58
C ALA A 40 -26.64 5.28 -35.48
N PHE A 41 -26.90 5.10 -36.78
CA PHE A 41 -26.74 5.99 -37.94
C PHE A 41 -27.42 7.38 -37.85
N TYR A 42 -27.92 7.79 -36.69
CA TYR A 42 -28.57 9.08 -36.47
C TYR A 42 -27.79 9.83 -35.39
N ARG A 43 -26.68 10.45 -35.80
CA ARG A 43 -26.22 11.64 -35.07
C ARG A 43 -27.11 12.77 -35.58
N PRO A 44 -28.00 13.37 -34.76
CA PRO A 44 -28.71 14.56 -35.20
C PRO A 44 -27.63 15.58 -35.58
N VAL A 45 -27.72 16.11 -36.80
CA VAL A 45 -26.76 17.10 -37.33
C VAL A 45 -26.74 18.38 -36.46
N PHE A 46 -27.73 18.53 -35.58
CA PHE A 46 -27.71 19.48 -34.47
C PHE A 46 -27.96 18.73 -33.15
N ALA A 47 -26.89 18.37 -32.46
CA ALA A 47 -26.91 18.14 -31.02
C ALA A 47 -26.23 19.35 -30.37
N PRO A 48 -26.81 19.96 -29.31
CA PRO A 48 -26.07 20.88 -28.47
C PRO A 48 -24.82 20.16 -27.95
N VAL A 49 -23.70 20.89 -27.88
CA VAL A 49 -22.49 20.41 -27.22
C VAL A 49 -22.78 20.38 -25.72
N GLU A 50 -23.42 19.32 -25.26
CA GLU A 50 -23.53 19.01 -23.84
C GLU A 50 -23.08 17.58 -23.59
N ALA A 51 -22.11 17.49 -22.67
CA ALA A 51 -21.75 16.32 -21.90
C ALA A 51 -21.14 15.11 -22.65
N THR A 52 -19.90 15.25 -23.11
CA THR A 52 -18.90 14.19 -22.89
C THR A 52 -18.42 14.27 -21.44
N LYS A 53 -19.27 13.83 -20.52
CA LYS A 53 -18.87 13.47 -19.15
C LYS A 53 -19.81 12.36 -18.65
N SER A 54 -19.52 11.14 -19.05
CA SER A 54 -19.92 9.94 -18.31
C SER A 54 -19.23 8.74 -18.94
N MET A 55 -18.19 8.29 -18.25
CA MET A 55 -17.77 6.90 -18.01
C MET A 55 -16.35 6.95 -17.43
N ALA A 56 -16.24 7.63 -16.29
CA ALA A 56 -15.11 7.62 -15.36
C ALA A 56 -15.55 8.41 -14.14
N ASP A 57 -16.52 7.90 -13.38
CA ASP A 57 -16.51 8.06 -11.94
C ASP A 57 -17.53 7.13 -11.30
N GLY A 58 -17.01 6.16 -10.56
CA GLY A 58 -17.78 5.20 -9.79
C GLY A 58 -17.51 5.37 -8.31
N THR A 59 -17.12 6.56 -7.83
CA THR A 59 -17.06 6.92 -6.42
C THR A 59 -16.98 8.43 -6.31
N ASP A 60 -18.10 9.10 -6.06
CA ASP A 60 -18.16 10.27 -5.17
C ASP A 60 -19.55 10.91 -5.25
N GLY A 61 -20.43 10.43 -4.37
CA GLY A 61 -21.75 10.97 -4.14
C GLY A 61 -22.05 11.04 -2.65
N ALA A 62 -21.14 11.60 -1.83
CA ALA A 62 -21.38 11.90 -0.42
C ALA A 62 -20.35 12.88 0.17
N LEU A 63 -20.15 14.06 -0.41
CA LEU A 63 -19.21 15.06 0.14
C LEU A 63 -19.78 16.47 0.11
N GLN A 64 -20.90 16.67 0.82
CA GLN A 64 -21.37 18.01 1.19
C GLN A 64 -22.01 18.06 2.61
N SER A 65 -21.44 17.35 3.59
CA SER A 65 -21.75 17.63 5.01
C SER A 65 -20.56 17.54 5.98
N ASN A 66 -19.32 17.38 5.50
CA ASN A 66 -18.21 16.92 6.35
C ASN A 66 -17.07 17.93 6.59
N ARG A 67 -17.29 19.24 6.39
CA ARG A 67 -16.21 20.24 6.58
C ARG A 67 -15.90 20.56 8.05
N THR A 68 -16.82 20.30 8.98
CA THR A 68 -16.59 20.48 10.43
C THR A 68 -15.95 19.26 11.09
N SER A 69 -16.27 18.05 10.64
CA SER A 69 -15.71 16.77 11.11
C SER A 69 -14.28 16.51 10.64
N ALA A 70 -13.88 17.06 9.49
CA ALA A 70 -12.52 16.89 8.95
C ALA A 70 -11.43 17.61 9.76
N VAL A 71 -11.78 18.65 10.54
CA VAL A 71 -10.82 19.37 11.39
C VAL A 71 -10.61 18.63 12.71
N PHE A 72 -11.68 18.16 13.37
CA PHE A 72 -11.59 17.33 14.57
C PHE A 72 -10.92 15.97 14.30
N ALA A 73 -11.25 15.31 13.18
CA ALA A 73 -10.65 14.03 12.81
C ALA A 73 -9.14 14.14 12.50
N LYS A 74 -8.64 15.33 12.16
CA LYS A 74 -7.22 15.55 11.84
C LYS A 74 -6.39 15.80 13.10
N GLU A 75 -6.95 16.45 14.11
CA GLU A 75 -6.35 16.56 15.45
C GLU A 75 -6.38 15.23 16.20
N GLU A 76 -7.49 14.49 16.13
CA GLU A 76 -7.63 13.16 16.74
C GLU A 76 -6.66 12.15 16.13
N LYS A 77 -6.54 12.11 14.79
CA LYS A 77 -5.53 11.27 14.10
C LYS A 77 -4.09 11.67 14.42
N ALA A 78 -3.82 12.94 14.70
CA ALA A 78 -2.48 13.40 15.08
C ALA A 78 -2.10 13.01 16.53
N LEU A 79 -3.09 12.89 17.41
CA LEU A 79 -2.92 12.38 18.78
C LEU A 79 -2.74 10.85 18.78
N ILE A 80 -3.56 10.14 17.99
CA ILE A 80 -3.55 8.67 17.86
C ILE A 80 -2.22 8.17 17.24
N LYS A 81 -1.67 8.90 16.27
CA LYS A 81 -0.38 8.54 15.64
C LYS A 81 0.83 8.74 16.58
N ARG A 82 0.70 9.56 17.64
CA ARG A 82 1.78 9.81 18.60
C ARG A 82 1.87 8.74 19.70
N ASN A 83 0.76 8.05 19.98
CA ASN A 83 0.65 7.07 21.06
C ASN A 83 0.57 5.61 20.57
N GLY A 84 0.87 5.35 19.29
CA GLY A 84 0.96 3.98 18.77
C GLY A 84 -0.33 3.16 18.85
N TYR A 85 -1.52 3.79 18.83
CA TYR A 85 -2.76 3.01 18.73
C TYR A 85 -2.82 2.30 17.40
N ASP A 86 -2.97 0.99 17.48
CA ASP A 86 -3.34 0.18 16.34
C ASP A 86 -4.82 0.47 16.06
N ALA A 87 -5.07 1.43 15.16
CA ALA A 87 -6.42 1.93 14.86
C ALA A 87 -7.36 0.83 14.33
N ASP A 88 -6.85 -0.37 14.07
CA ASP A 88 -7.61 -1.54 13.63
C ASP A 88 -8.25 -2.31 14.79
N ASN A 89 -7.74 -2.24 16.02
CA ASN A 89 -8.30 -3.00 17.15
C ASN A 89 -9.65 -2.44 17.65
N LEU A 90 -9.91 -1.15 17.41
CA LEU A 90 -11.19 -0.49 17.71
C LEU A 90 -12.19 -0.57 16.56
N LYS A 91 -11.79 -1.03 15.36
CA LYS A 91 -12.69 -1.19 14.21
C LYS A 91 -13.56 -2.43 14.36
N ALA A 92 -14.64 -2.46 13.57
CA ALA A 92 -15.45 -3.66 13.43
C ALA A 92 -14.58 -4.83 12.92
N ASP A 93 -14.77 -6.03 13.49
CA ASP A 93 -13.99 -7.22 13.17
C ASP A 93 -13.96 -7.50 11.65
N PRO A 94 -12.79 -7.50 10.99
CA PRO A 94 -12.67 -7.85 9.58
C PRO A 94 -13.12 -9.28 9.26
N LYS A 95 -13.10 -10.18 10.26
CA LYS A 95 -13.59 -11.57 10.14
C LYS A 95 -15.07 -11.71 10.47
N ALA A 96 -15.75 -10.63 10.87
CA ALA A 96 -17.19 -10.65 10.97
C ALA A 96 -17.75 -10.98 9.58
N VAL A 97 -18.47 -12.10 9.51
CA VAL A 97 -19.16 -12.52 8.28
C VAL A 97 -20.32 -11.53 8.08
N ILE A 98 -20.03 -10.44 7.39
CA ILE A 98 -21.06 -9.56 6.87
C ILE A 98 -21.76 -10.40 5.80
N GLN A 99 -23.01 -10.76 6.04
CA GLN A 99 -23.78 -11.61 5.14
C GLN A 99 -24.10 -10.81 3.87
N THR A 100 -23.13 -10.72 2.97
CA THR A 100 -23.34 -10.30 1.59
C THR A 100 -23.94 -11.49 0.87
N GLY A 101 -25.17 -11.31 0.36
CA GLY A 101 -25.83 -12.34 -0.44
C GLY A 101 -24.99 -12.75 -1.66
N PRO A 102 -25.37 -13.81 -2.39
CA PRO A 102 -24.61 -14.27 -3.54
C PRO A 102 -24.40 -13.14 -4.55
N GLY A 103 -23.13 -12.85 -4.85
CA GLY A 103 -22.73 -11.83 -5.83
C GLY A 103 -23.10 -12.25 -7.24
N VAL A 104 -24.33 -11.93 -7.65
CA VAL A 104 -24.79 -12.15 -9.02
C VAL A 104 -24.24 -11.02 -9.89
N PRO A 105 -23.39 -11.29 -10.89
CA PRO A 105 -22.93 -10.25 -11.81
C PRO A 105 -24.13 -9.69 -12.59
N THR A 106 -24.31 -8.37 -12.55
CA THR A 106 -25.34 -7.67 -13.32
C THR A 106 -24.81 -7.39 -14.72
N TRP A 107 -24.93 -8.34 -15.64
CA TRP A 107 -24.65 -8.09 -17.05
C TRP A 107 -25.79 -7.30 -17.67
N SER A 108 -25.51 -6.10 -18.18
CA SER A 108 -26.47 -5.32 -18.97
C SER A 108 -25.97 -5.15 -20.40
N TRP A 109 -26.81 -5.48 -21.39
CA TRP A 109 -26.52 -5.28 -22.82
C TRP A 109 -27.45 -4.23 -23.41
N ARG A 110 -28.51 -4.65 -24.12
CA ARG A 110 -29.42 -3.75 -24.83
C ARG A 110 -30.61 -3.44 -23.95
N ARG A 111 -30.76 -2.16 -23.57
CA ARG A 111 -31.97 -1.65 -22.92
C ARG A 111 -32.88 -1.05 -23.99
N VAL A 112 -34.16 -1.40 -23.94
CA VAL A 112 -35.20 -0.80 -24.77
C VAL A 112 -36.22 -0.21 -23.81
N ASP A 113 -36.24 1.11 -23.73
CA ASP A 113 -37.16 1.84 -22.87
C ASP A 113 -38.48 2.04 -23.63
N PHE A 114 -39.59 1.70 -22.98
CA PHE A 114 -40.94 1.95 -23.50
C PHE A 114 -41.53 3.13 -22.72
N SER A 115 -41.97 4.16 -23.43
CA SER A 115 -42.66 5.31 -22.87
C SER A 115 -44.05 5.43 -23.48
N TRP A 116 -45.03 5.86 -22.69
CA TRP A 116 -46.40 6.12 -23.13
C TRP A 116 -46.82 7.50 -22.69
N ASP A 117 -47.42 8.24 -23.61
CA ASP A 117 -48.02 9.53 -23.32
C ASP A 117 -49.52 9.32 -23.01
N GLY A 118 -49.86 9.07 -21.74
CA GLY A 118 -51.26 8.95 -21.25
C GLY A 118 -51.61 7.64 -20.53
N PRO A 119 -52.88 7.48 -20.09
CA PRO A 119 -53.31 6.31 -19.31
C PRO A 119 -53.39 5.04 -20.18
N VAL A 120 -52.68 3.99 -19.75
CA VAL A 120 -52.63 2.67 -20.40
C VAL A 120 -53.79 1.81 -19.90
N THR A 121 -54.71 1.43 -20.79
CA THR A 121 -55.83 0.52 -20.46
C THR A 121 -55.36 -0.95 -20.47
N ALA A 122 -55.95 -1.81 -19.65
CA ALA A 122 -55.61 -3.25 -19.56
C ALA A 122 -55.74 -4.04 -20.89
N ALA A 123 -56.43 -3.49 -21.90
CA ALA A 123 -56.55 -4.11 -23.23
C ALA A 123 -55.33 -3.87 -24.14
N GLN A 124 -54.41 -2.97 -23.79
CA GLN A 124 -53.23 -2.69 -24.61
C GLN A 124 -52.13 -3.71 -24.34
N GLN A 125 -51.77 -4.50 -25.36
CA GLN A 125 -50.73 -5.52 -25.27
C GLN A 125 -49.50 -5.11 -26.09
N VAL A 126 -48.32 -5.28 -25.51
CA VAL A 126 -47.03 -5.14 -26.20
C VAL A 126 -46.44 -6.52 -26.42
N ARG A 127 -46.14 -6.87 -27.67
CA ARG A 127 -45.52 -8.15 -28.02
C ARG A 127 -44.16 -7.93 -28.70
N PRO A 128 -43.04 -8.21 -28.02
CA PRO A 128 -41.73 -8.18 -28.68
C PRO A 128 -41.63 -9.33 -29.69
N VAL A 129 -41.17 -9.02 -30.90
CA VAL A 129 -40.83 -10.02 -31.91
C VAL A 129 -39.31 -10.15 -31.93
N LEU A 130 -38.82 -11.29 -31.44
CA LEU A 130 -37.40 -11.59 -31.43
C LEU A 130 -37.01 -12.30 -32.72
N ILE A 131 -35.99 -11.79 -33.40
CA ILE A 131 -35.44 -12.39 -34.62
C ILE A 131 -34.34 -13.36 -34.21
N PRO A 132 -34.40 -14.66 -34.56
CA PRO A 132 -33.37 -15.62 -34.20
C PRO A 132 -32.03 -15.28 -34.89
N PRO A 133 -30.87 -15.66 -34.29
CA PRO A 133 -29.55 -15.28 -34.80
C PRO A 133 -29.25 -15.73 -36.23
N PHE A 134 -29.80 -16.87 -36.67
CA PHE A 134 -29.58 -17.30 -38.06
C PHE A 134 -30.34 -16.40 -39.05
N LEU A 135 -31.53 -15.93 -38.66
CA LEU A 135 -32.37 -15.10 -39.51
C LEU A 135 -31.80 -13.68 -39.59
N THR A 136 -31.22 -13.15 -38.52
CA THR A 136 -30.47 -11.88 -38.58
C THR A 136 -29.27 -11.98 -39.51
N ARG A 137 -28.51 -13.08 -39.47
CA ARG A 137 -27.39 -13.32 -40.42
C ARG A 137 -27.86 -13.35 -41.87
N LEU A 138 -28.93 -14.11 -42.16
CA LEU A 138 -29.47 -14.21 -43.51
C LEU A 138 -29.98 -12.85 -44.02
N LEU A 139 -30.65 -12.09 -43.16
CA LEU A 139 -31.10 -10.73 -43.47
C LEU A 139 -29.93 -9.77 -43.70
N SER A 140 -28.86 -9.84 -42.89
CA SER A 140 -27.67 -8.99 -43.05
C SER A 140 -26.94 -9.28 -44.37
N VAL A 141 -26.76 -10.56 -44.73
CA VAL A 141 -26.19 -10.96 -46.03
C VAL A 141 -27.10 -10.49 -47.18
N GLY A 142 -28.41 -10.68 -47.05
CA GLY A 142 -29.39 -10.20 -48.02
C GLY A 142 -29.33 -8.69 -48.23
N ARG A 143 -29.21 -7.90 -47.15
CA ARG A 143 -29.05 -6.44 -47.24
C ARG A 143 -27.79 -6.03 -48.00
N VAL A 144 -26.65 -6.66 -47.71
CA VAL A 144 -25.39 -6.39 -48.43
C VAL A 144 -25.52 -6.75 -49.90
N LEU A 145 -26.13 -7.91 -50.23
CA LEU A 145 -26.37 -8.33 -51.61
C LEU A 145 -27.29 -7.33 -52.35
N CYS A 146 -28.39 -6.90 -51.73
CA CYS A 146 -29.28 -5.89 -52.30
C CYS A 146 -28.55 -4.57 -52.58
N LEU A 147 -27.64 -4.15 -51.69
CA LEU A 147 -26.84 -2.94 -51.91
C LEU A 147 -25.86 -3.10 -53.08
N VAL A 148 -25.20 -4.25 -53.19
CA VAL A 148 -24.33 -4.56 -54.34
C VAL A 148 -25.13 -4.54 -55.65
N LEU A 149 -26.32 -5.15 -55.66
CA LEU A 149 -27.21 -5.16 -56.82
C LEU A 149 -27.72 -3.75 -57.17
N LEU A 150 -28.06 -2.93 -56.18
CA LEU A 150 -28.45 -1.54 -56.36
C LEU A 150 -27.31 -0.72 -56.99
N ALA A 151 -26.09 -0.85 -56.46
CA ALA A 151 -24.91 -0.20 -57.00
C ALA A 151 -24.65 -0.64 -58.45
N ALA A 152 -24.74 -1.95 -58.75
CA ALA A 152 -24.62 -2.46 -60.10
C ALA A 152 -25.70 -1.89 -61.05
N CYS A 153 -26.95 -1.78 -60.60
CA CYS A 153 -28.03 -1.21 -61.39
C CYS A 153 -27.82 0.28 -61.70
N LEU A 154 -27.30 1.05 -60.75
CA LEU A 154 -27.00 2.47 -60.93
C LEU A 154 -25.79 2.68 -61.87
N LEU A 155 -24.80 1.79 -61.79
CA LEU A 155 -23.58 1.80 -62.61
C LEU A 155 -23.80 1.22 -64.02
N LYS A 156 -24.88 0.46 -64.25
CA LYS A 156 -25.27 0.04 -65.60
C LYS A 156 -25.47 1.27 -66.50
N ARG A 157 -24.59 1.40 -67.49
CA ARG A 157 -24.70 2.38 -68.56
C ARG A 157 -25.85 1.91 -69.44
N LYS A 158 -26.95 2.68 -69.52
CA LYS A 158 -27.90 2.50 -70.63
C LYS A 158 -27.11 2.82 -71.90
N SER A 159 -26.67 1.78 -72.60
CA SER A 159 -26.22 1.91 -73.98
C SER A 159 -27.45 2.31 -74.77
N CYS A 160 -27.68 3.61 -74.96
CA CYS A 160 -28.53 4.03 -76.06
C CYS A 160 -27.89 3.45 -77.34
N PRO A 161 -28.64 2.76 -78.21
CA PRO A 161 -28.11 2.35 -79.49
C PRO A 161 -27.76 3.65 -80.22
N ARG A 162 -26.45 3.90 -80.38
CA ARG A 162 -25.98 5.00 -81.20
C ARG A 162 -26.22 4.56 -82.64
N GLN A 163 -27.30 5.06 -83.25
CA GLN A 163 -27.47 5.02 -84.70
C GLN A 163 -26.20 5.63 -85.31
N SER A 164 -25.43 4.78 -85.97
CA SER A 164 -24.22 5.13 -86.68
C SER A 164 -24.61 5.76 -88.02
N ASN A 165 -24.56 7.09 -88.09
CA ASN A 165 -24.28 7.72 -89.38
C ASN A 165 -22.74 7.79 -89.53
N PRO A 166 -22.19 7.31 -90.66
CA PRO A 166 -20.82 7.62 -91.03
C PRO A 166 -20.79 9.09 -91.49
N ASP A 167 -19.59 9.65 -91.52
CA ASP A 167 -19.25 10.99 -92.02
C ASP A 167 -19.50 12.14 -91.05
N THR A 168 -18.46 12.45 -90.24
CA THR A 168 -17.88 13.80 -90.03
C THR A 168 -16.61 13.68 -89.17
N PRO A 169 -15.50 14.41 -89.45
CA PRO A 169 -14.21 14.22 -88.81
C PRO A 169 -14.16 14.74 -87.37
N ALA A 170 -13.24 14.18 -86.59
CA ALA A 170 -13.02 14.48 -85.18
C ALA A 170 -12.64 15.96 -84.91
N PRO A 171 -13.15 16.53 -83.81
CA PRO A 171 -12.47 17.59 -83.08
C PRO A 171 -12.22 17.19 -81.61
N PRO A 172 -11.39 17.96 -80.88
CA PRO A 172 -10.37 17.43 -79.98
C PRO A 172 -10.87 17.02 -78.60
N ALA A 173 -10.02 16.25 -77.92
CA ALA A 173 -10.20 15.80 -76.55
C ALA A 173 -10.60 16.93 -75.59
N PRO A 174 -11.69 16.79 -74.82
CA PRO A 174 -11.93 17.69 -73.70
C PRO A 174 -11.04 17.26 -72.53
N ASN A 175 -10.14 18.19 -72.21
CA ASN A 175 -9.27 18.24 -71.05
C ASN A 175 -9.89 17.68 -69.76
N THR A 176 -9.06 16.85 -69.13
CA THR A 176 -8.95 16.56 -67.71
C THR A 176 -9.41 17.69 -66.78
N VAL A 177 -10.55 17.54 -66.10
CA VAL A 177 -10.73 17.55 -64.62
C VAL A 177 -12.15 17.01 -64.34
N PRO A 178 -12.33 16.05 -63.39
CA PRO A 178 -12.25 16.38 -61.98
C PRO A 178 -11.53 15.28 -61.18
N ALA A 179 -10.24 15.08 -61.42
CA ALA A 179 -9.41 14.29 -60.50
C ALA A 179 -9.36 14.98 -59.11
N ALA A 180 -9.36 16.32 -59.06
CA ALA A 180 -9.34 17.07 -57.82
C ALA A 180 -10.60 16.88 -56.93
N ALA A 181 -11.80 16.79 -57.52
CA ALA A 181 -13.01 16.55 -56.74
C ALA A 181 -13.12 15.09 -56.27
N ALA A 182 -12.60 14.14 -57.05
CA ALA A 182 -12.50 12.75 -56.64
C ALA A 182 -11.46 12.54 -55.52
N ILE A 183 -10.35 13.30 -55.52
CA ILE A 183 -9.31 13.25 -54.49
C ILE A 183 -9.79 13.91 -53.18
N VAL A 184 -10.56 15.02 -53.25
CA VAL A 184 -11.17 15.64 -52.05
C VAL A 184 -12.28 14.76 -51.47
N ALA A 185 -13.07 14.08 -52.31
CA ALA A 185 -14.05 13.09 -51.82
C ALA A 185 -13.39 11.82 -51.23
N LEU A 186 -12.23 11.39 -51.77
CA LEU A 186 -11.45 10.28 -51.20
C LEU A 186 -10.77 10.67 -49.88
N SER A 187 -10.27 11.92 -49.76
CA SER A 187 -9.57 12.39 -48.57
C SER A 187 -10.51 12.65 -47.39
N LEU A 188 -11.74 13.13 -47.63
CA LEU A 188 -12.77 13.20 -46.58
C LEU A 188 -13.29 11.82 -46.14
N SER A 189 -13.21 10.80 -47.00
CA SER A 189 -13.66 9.43 -46.68
C SER A 189 -12.64 8.61 -45.88
N PHE A 190 -11.36 8.99 -45.93
CA PHE A 190 -10.31 8.38 -45.10
C PHE A 190 -10.44 8.74 -43.62
N TRP A 191 -11.16 9.81 -43.28
CA TRP A 191 -11.44 10.22 -41.90
C TRP A 191 -12.65 9.49 -41.26
N ALA A 192 -13.36 8.63 -42.01
CA ALA A 192 -14.58 7.95 -41.55
C ALA A 192 -14.44 6.43 -41.39
N VAL A 193 -13.23 5.87 -41.55
CA VAL A 193 -12.97 4.45 -41.26
C VAL A 193 -12.73 4.32 -39.76
N PRO A 194 -13.57 3.59 -38.98
CA PRO A 194 -13.25 3.31 -37.59
C PRO A 194 -11.96 2.49 -37.54
N PRO A 195 -11.06 2.74 -36.57
CA PRO A 195 -9.80 2.01 -36.48
C PRO A 195 -10.09 0.51 -36.41
N SER A 196 -9.44 -0.24 -37.29
CA SER A 196 -9.40 -1.69 -37.24
C SER A 196 -8.83 -2.13 -35.89
N ALA A 197 -9.49 -3.11 -35.27
CA ALA A 197 -9.00 -3.76 -34.06
C ALA A 197 -7.65 -4.42 -34.36
N GLN A 198 -6.57 -3.71 -34.02
CA GLN A 198 -5.23 -4.27 -33.94
C GLN A 198 -5.15 -5.13 -32.69
N ALA A 199 -4.45 -6.25 -32.76
CA ALA A 199 -3.99 -6.95 -31.56
C ALA A 199 -3.17 -5.94 -30.74
N GLN A 200 -3.71 -5.55 -29.60
CA GLN A 200 -3.21 -4.44 -28.81
C GLN A 200 -1.86 -4.84 -28.21
N PHE A 201 -0.78 -4.26 -28.71
CA PHE A 201 0.50 -4.28 -28.00
C PHE A 201 0.28 -3.66 -26.61
N PRO A 202 0.97 -4.15 -25.56
CA PRO A 202 0.95 -3.52 -24.24
C PRO A 202 1.11 -2.02 -24.38
N ASP A 203 0.20 -1.27 -23.79
CA ASP A 203 0.30 0.18 -23.81
C ASP A 203 1.48 0.63 -22.94
N GLN A 204 1.93 1.86 -23.15
CA GLN A 204 3.09 2.39 -22.43
C GLN A 204 2.84 2.42 -20.91
N ALA A 205 1.59 2.57 -20.49
CA ALA A 205 1.18 2.51 -19.09
C ALA A 205 1.46 1.11 -18.49
N LEU A 206 1.09 0.02 -19.19
CA LEU A 206 1.38 -1.33 -18.72
C LEU A 206 2.87 -1.64 -18.70
N LEU A 207 3.64 -1.16 -19.67
CA LEU A 207 5.11 -1.33 -19.66
C LEU A 207 5.76 -0.59 -18.48
N GLU A 208 5.26 0.61 -18.16
CA GLU A 208 5.72 1.39 -17.03
C GLU A 208 5.38 0.70 -15.71
N GLU A 209 4.17 0.14 -15.58
CA GLU A 209 3.78 -0.65 -14.42
C GLU A 209 4.63 -1.91 -14.26
N LEU A 210 4.90 -2.63 -15.35
CA LEU A 210 5.77 -3.81 -15.31
C LEU A 210 7.20 -3.44 -14.93
N ARG A 211 7.72 -2.31 -15.44
CA ARG A 211 9.03 -1.79 -15.06
C ARG A 211 9.07 -1.47 -13.57
N GLU A 212 8.06 -0.75 -13.06
CA GLU A 212 7.97 -0.39 -11.65
C GLU A 212 7.93 -1.64 -10.75
N ARG A 213 7.09 -2.62 -11.09
CA ARG A 213 7.01 -3.88 -10.33
C ARG A 213 8.30 -4.71 -10.38
N LEU A 214 8.96 -4.78 -11.53
CA LEU A 214 10.22 -5.54 -11.68
C LEU A 214 11.43 -4.83 -11.06
N THR A 215 11.36 -3.52 -10.87
CA THR A 215 12.42 -2.72 -10.22
C THR A 215 12.12 -2.42 -8.75
N GLN A 216 10.96 -2.84 -8.24
CA GLN A 216 10.57 -2.67 -6.86
C GLN A 216 11.57 -3.35 -5.92
N ALA A 217 12.00 -2.62 -4.90
CA ALA A 217 12.86 -3.18 -3.86
C ALA A 217 12.15 -4.35 -3.16
N SER A 218 12.89 -5.43 -2.90
CA SER A 218 12.36 -6.60 -2.19
C SER A 218 11.75 -6.21 -0.85
N ASP A 219 10.63 -6.83 -0.50
CA ASP A 219 9.91 -6.65 0.77
C ASP A 219 10.78 -6.95 2.00
N ALA A 220 11.94 -7.60 1.80
CA ALA A 220 12.93 -7.83 2.85
C ALA A 220 13.57 -6.52 3.38
N PHE A 221 13.60 -5.44 2.60
CA PHE A 221 14.22 -4.18 3.03
C PHE A 221 13.22 -3.26 3.75
N PRO A 222 13.64 -2.51 4.79
CA PRO A 222 15.02 -2.30 5.27
C PRO A 222 15.56 -3.37 6.24
N GLY A 223 14.79 -4.38 6.62
CA GLY A 223 15.16 -5.40 7.62
C GLY A 223 15.83 -6.66 7.08
N ALA A 224 16.55 -6.58 5.95
CA ALA A 224 17.01 -7.76 5.22
C ALA A 224 18.10 -8.58 5.94
N ALA A 225 18.73 -8.00 6.98
CA ALA A 225 19.69 -8.68 7.85
C ALA A 225 19.34 -8.44 9.32
N ASN A 226 19.40 -9.51 10.11
CA ASN A 226 19.22 -9.50 11.55
C ASN A 226 20.48 -10.06 12.24
N LEU A 227 20.85 -9.51 13.39
CA LEU A 227 22.03 -9.92 14.15
C LEU A 227 21.57 -10.87 15.26
N GLU A 228 21.75 -12.18 15.03
CA GLU A 228 21.27 -13.22 15.95
C GLU A 228 22.15 -13.33 17.19
N ALA A 229 23.46 -13.45 16.99
CA ALA A 229 24.40 -13.65 18.08
C ALA A 229 25.70 -12.90 17.84
N ALA A 230 26.27 -12.34 18.90
CA ALA A 230 27.61 -11.79 18.94
C ALA A 230 28.39 -12.39 20.10
N ARG A 231 29.64 -12.79 19.86
CA ARG A 231 30.58 -13.23 20.88
C ARG A 231 31.84 -12.39 20.78
N LEU A 232 32.15 -11.65 21.84
CA LEU A 232 33.36 -10.85 21.96
C LEU A 232 34.32 -11.52 22.92
N GLU A 233 35.52 -11.82 22.43
CA GLU A 233 36.63 -12.30 23.24
C GLU A 233 37.73 -11.23 23.24
N LEU A 234 38.11 -10.77 24.44
CA LEU A 234 39.23 -9.86 24.65
C LEU A 234 40.32 -10.60 25.40
N ARG A 235 41.51 -10.67 24.78
CA ARG A 235 42.70 -11.25 25.38
C ARG A 235 43.89 -10.33 25.12
N ASP A 236 44.55 -9.91 26.20
CA ASP A 236 45.67 -8.97 26.18
C ASP A 236 45.32 -7.65 25.46
N GLN A 237 45.85 -7.46 24.25
CA GLN A 237 45.61 -6.31 23.38
C GLN A 237 44.95 -6.70 22.05
N THR A 238 44.39 -7.90 21.97
CA THR A 238 43.71 -8.44 20.79
C THR A 238 42.25 -8.70 21.09
N PHE A 239 41.41 -8.52 20.08
CA PHE A 239 40.01 -8.90 20.14
C PHE A 239 39.67 -9.86 19.01
N SER A 240 38.79 -10.81 19.33
CA SER A 240 38.09 -11.66 18.37
C SER A 240 36.60 -11.45 18.56
N LEU A 241 35.93 -11.02 17.50
CA LEU A 241 34.49 -10.78 17.47
C LEU A 241 33.86 -11.72 16.44
N GLU A 242 33.05 -12.66 16.91
CA GLU A 242 32.28 -13.57 16.06
C GLU A 242 30.81 -13.16 16.07
N ILE A 243 30.26 -12.95 14.88
CA ILE A 243 28.88 -12.49 14.69
C ILE A 243 28.15 -13.45 13.76
N THR A 244 26.93 -13.80 14.13
CA THR A 244 26.00 -14.57 13.29
C THR A 244 24.89 -13.66 12.79
N TYR A 245 24.86 -13.44 11.47
CA TYR A 245 23.79 -12.74 10.78
C TYR A 245 22.82 -13.73 10.13
N HIS A 246 21.52 -13.42 10.21
CA HIS A 246 20.50 -14.05 9.39
C HIS A 246 20.08 -13.04 8.31
N ALA A 247 20.33 -13.37 7.04
CA ALA A 247 19.96 -12.52 5.91
C ALA A 247 18.80 -13.15 5.13
N ALA A 248 17.82 -12.35 4.73
CA ALA A 248 16.74 -12.77 3.84
C ALA A 248 17.18 -12.74 2.36
N ASP A 249 18.06 -11.81 2.01
CA ASP A 249 18.57 -11.63 0.65
C ASP A 249 19.99 -11.04 0.68
N ARG A 250 20.64 -10.89 -0.48
CA ARG A 250 21.95 -10.24 -0.62
C ARG A 250 21.87 -8.79 -0.14
N CYS A 251 22.52 -8.48 0.97
CA CYS A 251 22.48 -7.16 1.59
C CYS A 251 23.79 -6.84 2.31
N ALA A 252 23.96 -5.57 2.70
CA ALA A 252 25.05 -5.15 3.58
C ALA A 252 24.53 -5.04 5.01
N ALA A 253 25.25 -5.62 5.96
CA ALA A 253 24.92 -5.54 7.39
C ALA A 253 25.95 -4.69 8.14
N PRO A 254 25.53 -3.83 9.09
CA PRO A 254 26.44 -3.04 9.90
C PRO A 254 27.11 -3.93 10.95
N VAL A 255 28.43 -3.86 11.05
CA VAL A 255 29.23 -4.63 12.00
C VAL A 255 29.40 -3.82 13.29
N PRO A 256 28.96 -4.31 14.46
CA PRO A 256 29.09 -3.59 15.74
C PRO A 256 30.55 -3.60 16.21
N VAL A 257 31.39 -2.74 15.63
CA VAL A 257 32.76 -2.51 16.07
C VAL A 257 32.89 -1.08 16.52
N ALA A 258 33.26 -0.86 17.79
CA ALA A 258 33.57 0.47 18.30
C ALA A 258 34.92 0.93 17.76
N LEU A 259 34.96 1.55 16.57
CA LEU A 259 36.22 1.93 15.88
C LEU A 259 37.13 2.87 16.68
N THR A 260 36.59 3.56 17.70
CA THR A 260 37.36 4.36 18.67
C THR A 260 38.21 3.50 19.60
N ALA A 261 37.78 2.28 19.94
CA ALA A 261 38.48 1.37 20.85
C ALA A 261 39.09 0.15 20.15
N MET A 262 38.47 -0.31 19.06
CA MET A 262 38.83 -1.51 18.32
C MET A 262 39.37 -1.14 16.94
N VAL A 263 40.52 -1.71 16.59
CA VAL A 263 41.13 -1.58 15.27
C VAL A 263 41.10 -2.94 14.56
N PRO A 264 40.10 -3.19 13.67
CA PRO A 264 40.03 -4.41 12.88
C PRO A 264 41.26 -4.59 12.00
N ARG A 265 41.79 -5.81 11.95
CA ARG A 265 42.87 -6.21 11.03
C ARG A 265 42.39 -7.15 9.95
N GLN A 266 41.50 -8.07 10.29
CA GLN A 266 41.02 -9.10 9.38
C GLN A 266 39.52 -9.32 9.61
N VAL A 267 38.79 -9.46 8.51
CA VAL A 267 37.36 -9.82 8.52
C VAL A 267 37.18 -11.01 7.59
N THR A 268 36.63 -12.11 8.12
CA THR A 268 36.36 -13.33 7.35
C THR A 268 34.87 -13.66 7.38
N LEU A 269 34.40 -14.34 6.33
CA LEU A 269 33.01 -14.78 6.17
C LEU A 269 32.95 -16.30 6.01
N GLY A 270 32.15 -16.96 6.84
CA GLY A 270 31.92 -18.41 6.84
C GLY A 270 32.90 -19.20 7.72
N GLU A 271 32.78 -20.53 7.69
CA GLU A 271 33.70 -21.45 8.36
C GLU A 271 34.99 -21.58 7.52
N GLY A 272 35.88 -20.59 7.62
CA GLY A 272 37.17 -20.57 6.93
C GLY A 272 37.85 -19.20 6.93
N SER A 273 39.01 -19.09 6.29
CA SER A 273 39.77 -17.83 6.17
C SER A 273 39.41 -17.01 4.91
N ASN A 274 38.20 -17.15 4.37
CA ASN A 274 37.79 -16.41 3.18
C ASN A 274 37.57 -14.93 3.53
N PRO A 275 38.27 -13.98 2.88
CA PRO A 275 38.12 -12.56 3.20
C PRO A 275 36.70 -12.08 2.92
N ALA A 276 36.10 -11.38 3.89
CA ALA A 276 34.81 -10.75 3.69
C ALA A 276 34.97 -9.46 2.89
N THR A 277 33.98 -9.13 2.07
CA THR A 277 33.91 -7.80 1.42
C THR A 277 33.37 -6.81 2.44
N VAL A 278 34.18 -5.82 2.82
CA VAL A 278 33.83 -4.81 3.82
C VAL A 278 33.89 -3.40 3.26
N LEU A 279 33.05 -2.53 3.78
CA LEU A 279 32.98 -1.11 3.42
C LEU A 279 32.90 -0.29 4.71
N ARG A 280 33.70 0.77 4.83
CA ARG A 280 33.52 1.79 5.87
C ARG A 280 32.75 2.96 5.29
N ARG A 281 31.63 3.32 5.90
CA ARG A 281 30.79 4.46 5.51
C ARG A 281 30.24 5.12 6.77
N GLU A 282 30.32 6.45 6.84
CA GLU A 282 29.75 7.24 7.96
C GLU A 282 30.24 6.75 9.33
N ASP A 283 31.55 6.45 9.42
CA ASP A 283 32.21 5.90 10.61
C ASP A 283 31.71 4.52 11.09
N GLN A 284 30.89 3.85 10.28
CA GLN A 284 30.38 2.51 10.52
C GLN A 284 31.06 1.50 9.59
N LEU A 285 31.43 0.33 10.11
CA LEU A 285 31.89 -0.80 9.30
C LEU A 285 30.68 -1.61 8.82
N TRP A 286 30.67 -1.95 7.53
CA TRP A 286 29.65 -2.76 6.87
C TRP A 286 30.29 -3.99 6.24
N VAL A 287 29.57 -5.11 6.25
CA VAL A 287 29.97 -6.36 5.59
C VAL A 287 28.91 -6.79 4.57
N LEU A 288 29.36 -7.22 3.39
CA LEU A 288 28.47 -7.76 2.36
C LEU A 288 28.11 -9.21 2.68
N LEU A 289 26.81 -9.48 2.85
CA LEU A 289 26.24 -10.81 2.94
C LEU A 289 25.83 -11.26 1.53
N PRO A 290 26.40 -12.34 0.97
CA PRO A 290 26.32 -12.66 -0.46
C PRO A 290 24.94 -13.14 -0.93
N GLY A 291 24.04 -13.55 -0.02
CA GLY A 291 22.70 -14.02 -0.35
C GLY A 291 21.87 -14.31 0.91
N GLY A 292 20.66 -14.83 0.74
CA GLY A 292 19.82 -15.26 1.86
C GLY A 292 20.40 -16.48 2.59
N GLY A 293 20.31 -16.48 3.92
CA GLY A 293 20.80 -17.57 4.78
C GLY A 293 21.50 -17.07 6.05
N ILE A 294 22.17 -18.01 6.72
CA ILE A 294 22.95 -17.76 7.93
C ILE A 294 24.40 -17.48 7.53
N HIS A 295 24.95 -16.37 7.99
CA HIS A 295 26.31 -15.95 7.71
C HIS A 295 27.07 -15.72 9.00
N ARG A 296 28.22 -16.36 9.17
CA ARG A 296 29.13 -16.10 10.28
C ARG A 296 30.25 -15.18 9.84
N VAL A 297 30.42 -14.07 10.55
CA VAL A 297 31.45 -13.08 10.29
C VAL A 297 32.39 -13.08 11.49
N ARG A 298 33.68 -13.30 11.26
CA ARG A 298 34.70 -13.18 12.30
C ARG A 298 35.57 -11.96 12.02
N ILE A 299 35.75 -11.13 13.04
CA ILE A 299 36.61 -9.96 13.01
C ILE A 299 37.71 -10.16 14.04
N GLU A 300 38.95 -10.03 13.59
CA GLU A 300 40.12 -10.07 14.44
C GLU A 300 40.87 -8.75 14.34
N GLY A 301 41.37 -8.26 15.46
CA GLY A 301 42.03 -6.97 15.50
C GLY A 301 42.75 -6.69 16.80
N ARG A 302 43.13 -5.42 16.98
CA ARG A 302 43.79 -4.94 18.18
C ARG A 302 42.91 -3.95 18.92
N MET A 303 43.02 -3.95 20.24
CA MET A 303 42.41 -2.94 21.10
C MET A 303 43.36 -1.75 21.26
N GLN A 304 42.81 -0.55 21.39
CA GLN A 304 43.54 0.63 21.84
C GLN A 304 43.73 0.56 23.37
N ASP A 305 44.81 1.17 23.89
CA ASP A 305 45.09 1.21 25.33
C ASP A 305 44.23 2.29 26.01
N LEU A 306 42.96 1.94 26.25
CA LEU A 306 41.99 2.77 26.94
C LEU A 306 41.78 2.25 28.37
N THR A 307 41.29 3.12 29.27
CA THR A 307 40.88 2.72 30.63
C THR A 307 39.39 2.37 30.70
N GLU A 308 38.61 2.98 29.81
CA GLU A 308 37.16 2.83 29.70
C GLU A 308 36.77 3.01 28.22
N TRP A 309 35.78 2.23 27.77
CA TRP A 309 35.19 2.40 26.45
C TRP A 309 33.77 1.84 26.42
N GLU A 310 33.00 2.32 25.46
CA GLU A 310 31.60 1.95 25.26
C GLU A 310 31.44 1.15 23.96
N TRP A 311 30.62 0.10 24.02
CA TRP A 311 30.23 -0.68 22.86
C TRP A 311 28.74 -0.50 22.57
N SER A 312 28.42 0.08 21.42
CA SER A 312 27.06 0.26 20.92
C SER A 312 26.77 -0.61 19.70
N PHE A 313 25.48 -0.90 19.47
CA PHE A 313 25.04 -1.83 18.42
C PHE A 313 24.13 -1.14 17.41
N PRO A 314 24.51 -1.07 16.12
CA PRO A 314 23.60 -0.59 15.07
C PRO A 314 22.42 -1.54 14.83
N LEU A 315 22.67 -2.85 14.97
CA LEU A 315 21.67 -3.91 15.04
C LEU A 315 21.84 -4.64 16.37
N LYS A 316 20.78 -4.69 17.16
CA LYS A 316 20.84 -5.28 18.50
C LYS A 316 21.00 -6.80 18.42
N PRO A 317 22.03 -7.40 19.05
CA PRO A 317 22.14 -8.85 19.16
C PRO A 317 21.00 -9.44 19.97
N HIS A 318 20.42 -10.56 19.51
CA HIS A 318 19.50 -11.36 20.34
C HIS A 318 20.25 -12.08 21.46
N ARG A 319 21.50 -12.50 21.22
CA ARG A 319 22.39 -13.08 22.22
C ARG A 319 23.77 -12.46 22.18
N LEU A 320 24.26 -12.05 23.34
CA LEU A 320 25.58 -11.50 23.52
C LEU A 320 26.36 -12.34 24.53
N ALA A 321 27.56 -12.77 24.14
CA ALA A 321 28.53 -13.40 25.03
C ALA A 321 29.80 -12.55 25.08
N ILE A 322 30.28 -12.25 26.28
CA ILE A 322 31.47 -11.43 26.49
C ILE A 322 32.44 -12.23 27.36
N GLU A 323 33.63 -12.51 26.81
CA GLU A 323 34.76 -13.08 27.53
C GLU A 323 35.89 -12.05 27.50
N ALA A 324 35.96 -11.20 28.52
CA ALA A 324 36.88 -10.08 28.55
C ALA A 324 37.87 -10.18 29.71
N GLU A 325 39.04 -10.75 29.46
CA GLU A 325 40.07 -10.89 30.50
C GLU A 325 40.65 -9.51 30.86
N GLY A 326 40.65 -9.16 32.16
CA GLY A 326 41.16 -7.87 32.65
C GLY A 326 40.20 -6.68 32.51
N TRP A 327 38.95 -6.92 32.11
CA TRP A 327 37.90 -5.89 31.98
C TRP A 327 36.65 -6.29 32.77
N THR A 328 36.04 -5.31 33.43
CA THR A 328 34.69 -5.40 33.98
C THR A 328 33.71 -4.84 32.96
N SER A 329 32.68 -5.62 32.61
CA SER A 329 31.62 -5.21 31.67
C SER A 329 30.29 -4.98 32.41
N SER A 330 29.58 -3.92 32.06
CA SER A 330 28.25 -3.58 32.57
C SER A 330 27.26 -3.40 31.42
N GLY A 331 26.01 -3.83 31.60
CA GLY A 331 24.96 -3.80 30.56
C GLY A 331 24.65 -5.16 29.92
N LEU A 332 25.30 -6.25 30.35
CA LEU A 332 24.94 -7.61 29.95
C LEU A 332 23.91 -8.19 30.93
N ARG A 333 22.77 -8.65 30.42
CA ARG A 333 21.72 -9.27 31.23
C ARG A 333 22.01 -10.75 31.49
N PRO A 334 21.48 -11.34 32.59
CA PRO A 334 21.71 -12.75 32.93
C PRO A 334 21.19 -13.76 31.88
N ASP A 335 20.23 -13.36 31.05
CA ASP A 335 19.66 -14.16 29.96
C ASP A 335 20.49 -14.13 28.66
N GLY A 336 21.60 -13.39 28.64
CA GLY A 336 22.42 -13.17 27.46
C GLY A 336 21.93 -12.03 26.56
N GLY A 337 20.91 -11.27 26.97
CA GLY A 337 20.48 -10.06 26.29
C GLY A 337 21.42 -8.89 26.55
N ALA A 338 21.64 -8.05 25.55
CA ALA A 338 22.39 -6.81 25.69
C ALA A 338 21.47 -5.62 26.00
N GLU A 339 21.91 -4.69 26.86
CA GLU A 339 21.41 -3.33 26.85
C GLU A 339 21.83 -2.60 25.56
N ASP A 340 21.37 -1.36 25.36
CA ASP A 340 21.67 -0.62 24.12
C ASP A 340 23.16 -0.25 24.00
N GLN A 341 23.85 -0.21 25.14
CA GLN A 341 25.28 0.07 25.27
C GLN A 341 25.88 -0.87 26.33
N ILE A 342 27.10 -1.35 26.09
CA ILE A 342 27.89 -2.08 27.07
C ILE A 342 29.08 -1.22 27.45
N LEU A 343 29.24 -0.95 28.75
CA LEU A 343 30.36 -0.21 29.28
C LEU A 343 31.46 -1.16 29.74
N PHE A 344 32.67 -0.94 29.27
CA PHE A 344 33.86 -1.69 29.67
C PHE A 344 34.80 -0.79 30.45
N THR A 345 35.13 -1.21 31.67
CA THR A 345 36.11 -0.55 32.54
C THR A 345 37.25 -1.51 32.87
N ARG A 346 38.48 -1.02 32.95
CA ARG A 346 39.64 -1.87 33.26
C ARG A 346 39.49 -2.39 34.70
N ALA A 347 39.59 -3.70 34.89
CA ALA A 347 39.48 -4.31 36.22
C ALA A 347 40.67 -3.87 37.09
N ARG A 348 40.50 -2.81 37.86
CA ARG A 348 41.47 -2.37 38.86
C ARG A 348 41.30 -3.27 40.09
N ARG A 349 42.40 -3.83 40.58
CA ARG A 349 42.45 -4.55 41.86
C ARG A 349 41.95 -3.61 42.95
N GLU A 350 40.82 -3.94 43.57
CA GLU A 350 40.20 -3.17 44.64
C GLU A 350 41.10 -3.15 45.88
N GLU A 351 41.70 -2.00 46.16
CA GLU A 351 41.91 -1.51 47.51
C GLU A 351 41.49 -0.03 47.49
N THR A 352 40.54 0.32 48.36
CA THR A 352 40.11 1.69 48.71
C THR A 352 38.99 2.30 47.85
N ALA A 353 37.73 2.01 48.20
CA ALA A 353 36.60 2.89 47.91
C ALA A 353 35.45 2.73 48.93
N GLU A 354 35.77 2.76 50.23
CA GLU A 354 34.78 2.98 51.30
C GLU A 354 35.04 4.32 51.97
N THR A 355 34.72 5.44 51.31
CA THR A 355 34.36 6.70 51.99
C THR A 355 33.96 7.77 50.98
N ALA A 356 32.66 7.88 50.67
CA ALA A 356 32.11 9.13 50.18
C ALA A 356 30.61 9.24 50.52
N ALA A 357 30.35 9.97 51.60
CA ALA A 357 29.24 10.91 51.77
C ALA A 357 27.80 10.37 51.74
N SER A 358 27.33 9.94 52.91
CA SER A 358 25.94 10.16 53.31
C SER A 358 25.85 11.57 53.89
N TYR A 359 25.29 12.52 53.12
CA TYR A 359 24.82 13.80 53.65
C TYR A 359 23.30 13.86 53.53
N ASP A 360 22.72 14.16 54.69
CA ASP A 360 21.34 14.49 54.98
C ASP A 360 20.72 15.40 53.89
N ARG A 361 19.72 14.89 53.18
CA ARG A 361 18.94 15.63 52.17
C ARG A 361 17.46 15.45 52.51
N PRO A 362 16.66 16.52 52.54
CA PRO A 362 15.23 16.42 52.82
C PRO A 362 14.56 15.43 51.85
N ASP A 363 13.74 14.55 52.42
CA ASP A 363 12.95 13.53 51.72
C ASP A 363 11.82 14.22 50.94
N THR A 364 12.16 14.82 49.80
CA THR A 364 11.16 15.32 48.85
C THR A 364 10.58 14.13 48.12
N ARG A 365 9.41 13.67 48.55
CA ARG A 365 8.63 12.63 47.85
C ARG A 365 8.40 13.07 46.40
N HIS A 366 8.63 12.16 45.46
CA HIS A 366 8.41 12.43 44.04
C HIS A 366 6.92 12.48 43.73
N ALA A 367 6.47 13.55 43.08
CA ALA A 367 5.13 13.60 42.49
C ALA A 367 5.15 12.82 41.16
N LEU A 368 4.32 11.79 41.07
CA LEU A 368 4.22 10.89 39.93
C LEU A 368 2.77 10.78 39.46
N LEU A 369 2.58 10.63 38.15
CA LEU A 369 1.29 10.37 37.51
C LEU A 369 1.34 8.98 36.87
N VAL A 370 0.39 8.12 37.23
CA VAL A 370 0.16 6.83 36.57
C VAL A 370 -1.07 6.97 35.69
N GLU A 371 -0.87 7.06 34.37
CA GLU A 371 -1.97 7.05 33.41
C GLU A 371 -2.18 5.62 32.93
N ARG A 372 -3.42 5.12 33.04
CA ARG A 372 -3.84 3.83 32.52
C ARG A 372 -4.89 4.04 31.46
N GLU A 373 -4.61 3.54 30.28
CA GLU A 373 -5.50 3.55 29.16
C GLU A 373 -5.94 2.13 28.84
N ILE A 374 -7.24 1.90 28.98
CA ILE A 374 -7.87 0.60 28.83
C ILE A 374 -8.65 0.63 27.52
N GLU A 375 -8.24 -0.22 26.59
CA GLU A 375 -8.83 -0.34 25.26
C GLU A 375 -9.65 -1.62 25.18
N LEU A 376 -10.97 -1.48 25.13
CA LEU A 376 -11.93 -2.57 24.92
C LEU A 376 -12.20 -2.70 23.41
N GLY A 377 -11.27 -3.31 22.69
CA GLY A 377 -11.35 -3.59 21.26
C GLY A 377 -11.65 -5.07 20.96
N LEU A 378 -11.23 -5.55 19.79
CA LEU A 378 -11.23 -6.99 19.48
C LEU A 378 -10.33 -7.78 20.45
N VAL A 379 -9.20 -7.18 20.83
CA VAL A 379 -8.33 -7.61 21.93
C VAL A 379 -8.38 -6.53 23.00
N TRP A 380 -8.58 -6.93 24.25
CA TRP A 380 -8.52 -5.98 25.37
C TRP A 380 -7.07 -5.67 25.69
N ARG A 381 -6.70 -4.40 25.58
CA ARG A 381 -5.33 -3.91 25.83
C ARG A 381 -5.33 -2.87 26.95
N VAL A 382 -4.26 -2.86 27.71
CA VAL A 382 -4.01 -1.86 28.75
C VAL A 382 -2.64 -1.25 28.49
N ARG A 383 -2.59 0.06 28.41
CA ARG A 383 -1.34 0.81 28.35
C ARG A 383 -1.19 1.58 29.63
N THR A 384 -0.11 1.34 30.34
CA THR A 384 0.20 2.09 31.56
C THR A 384 1.45 2.92 31.31
N SER A 385 1.35 4.23 31.54
CA SER A 385 2.48 5.14 31.57
C SER A 385 2.65 5.74 32.95
N VAL A 386 3.88 5.72 33.44
CA VAL A 386 4.28 6.32 34.71
C VAL A 386 5.15 7.52 34.39
N ARG A 387 4.61 8.72 34.63
CA ARG A 387 5.26 9.99 34.31
C ARG A 387 5.64 10.75 35.56
N ARG A 388 6.83 11.34 35.53
CA ARG A 388 7.33 12.20 36.59
C ARG A 388 6.73 13.61 36.48
N LEU A 389 6.12 14.09 37.55
CA LEU A 389 5.62 15.48 37.67
C LEU A 389 6.58 16.38 38.44
N SER A 390 7.45 15.82 39.29
CA SER A 390 8.53 16.56 39.96
C SER A 390 9.74 16.80 39.05
N PRO A 391 10.61 17.81 39.31
CA PRO A 391 11.86 17.99 38.58
C PRO A 391 12.76 16.74 38.53
N SER A 392 13.54 16.59 37.46
CA SER A 392 14.56 15.54 37.31
C SER A 392 15.74 15.74 38.27
N GLY A 393 16.58 14.70 38.45
CA GLY A 393 17.80 14.76 39.25
C GLY A 393 17.91 13.78 40.41
N ARG A 394 16.88 12.95 40.66
CA ARG A 394 16.96 11.79 41.58
C ARG A 394 16.24 10.57 41.00
N SER A 395 16.83 9.40 41.21
CA SER A 395 16.21 8.13 40.87
C SER A 395 15.01 7.88 41.79
N THR A 396 13.94 7.29 41.26
CA THR A 396 12.79 6.86 42.07
C THR A 396 12.36 5.46 41.67
N ALA A 397 11.96 4.67 42.66
CA ALA A 397 11.44 3.33 42.47
C ALA A 397 10.03 3.26 43.07
N LEU A 398 9.10 2.68 42.32
CA LEU A 398 7.75 2.43 42.78
C LEU A 398 7.25 1.07 42.30
N ARG A 399 6.29 0.51 43.02
CA ARG A 399 5.66 -0.77 42.69
C ARG A 399 4.22 -0.52 42.25
N VAL A 400 3.97 -0.58 40.95
CA VAL A 400 2.65 -0.32 40.35
C VAL A 400 1.87 -1.62 40.22
N PRO A 401 0.68 -1.75 40.83
CA PRO A 401 -0.14 -2.96 40.70
C PRO A 401 -0.69 -3.09 39.29
N LEU A 402 -0.79 -4.33 38.83
CA LEU A 402 -1.46 -4.69 37.57
C LEU A 402 -2.97 -4.75 37.78
N LEU A 403 -3.72 -4.57 36.69
CA LEU A 403 -5.15 -4.81 36.69
C LEU A 403 -5.49 -6.30 36.85
N PRO A 404 -6.67 -6.65 37.39
CA PRO A 404 -7.10 -8.04 37.53
C PRO A 404 -7.11 -8.76 36.18
N GLY A 405 -6.25 -9.76 36.01
CA GLY A 405 -6.16 -10.54 34.76
C GLY A 405 -5.31 -9.89 33.65
N GLU A 406 -4.60 -8.80 33.93
CA GLU A 406 -3.61 -8.19 33.02
C GLU A 406 -2.37 -9.08 32.87
N LYS A 407 -1.99 -9.35 31.61
CA LYS A 407 -0.77 -10.05 31.24
C LYS A 407 0.15 -9.09 30.49
N VAL A 408 1.29 -8.77 31.09
CA VAL A 408 2.26 -7.83 30.49
C VAL A 408 2.90 -8.45 29.26
N VAL A 409 2.84 -7.76 28.14
CA VAL A 409 3.38 -8.21 26.84
C VAL A 409 4.68 -7.47 26.48
N SER A 410 4.93 -6.31 27.08
CA SER A 410 6.16 -5.55 26.84
C SER A 410 7.42 -6.28 27.29
N THR A 411 8.46 -6.23 26.45
CA THR A 411 9.76 -6.85 26.73
C THR A 411 10.49 -6.12 27.86
N GLY A 412 11.25 -6.88 28.68
CA GLY A 412 12.09 -6.32 29.73
C GLY A 412 11.36 -5.83 30.99
N ARG A 413 10.10 -6.23 31.20
CA ARG A 413 9.35 -5.97 32.44
C ARG A 413 9.24 -7.25 33.25
N SER A 414 9.74 -7.25 34.49
CA SER A 414 9.45 -8.35 35.43
C SER A 414 8.16 -8.06 36.18
N VAL A 415 7.34 -9.09 36.35
CA VAL A 415 6.11 -9.03 37.15
C VAL A 415 6.34 -9.87 38.39
N GLU A 416 6.31 -9.23 39.55
CA GLU A 416 6.47 -9.90 40.85
C GLU A 416 5.25 -9.62 41.72
N GLY A 417 4.55 -10.68 42.12
CA GLY A 417 3.38 -10.57 43.01
C GLY A 417 2.24 -9.68 42.47
N GLY A 418 1.98 -9.71 41.16
CA GLY A 418 0.90 -8.92 40.54
C GLY A 418 1.19 -7.42 40.42
N SER A 419 2.46 -7.02 40.46
CA SER A 419 2.88 -5.63 40.28
C SER A 419 4.17 -5.57 39.47
N ILE A 420 4.42 -4.43 38.84
CA ILE A 420 5.68 -4.11 38.17
C ILE A 420 6.49 -3.16 39.04
N GLU A 421 7.77 -3.48 39.24
CA GLU A 421 8.73 -2.54 39.81
C GLU A 421 9.19 -1.57 38.72
N VAL A 422 8.87 -0.30 38.89
CA VAL A 422 9.24 0.78 37.97
C VAL A 422 10.35 1.57 38.61
N ARG A 423 11.52 1.60 37.94
CA ARG A 423 12.65 2.45 38.31
C ARG A 423 12.82 3.54 37.26
N LEU A 424 12.72 4.79 37.69
CA LEU A 424 13.01 5.97 36.87
C LEU A 424 14.36 6.53 37.30
N ALA A 425 15.34 6.49 36.39
CA ALA A 425 16.64 7.15 36.58
C ALA A 425 16.48 8.67 36.80
N PRO A 426 17.53 9.38 37.29
CA PRO A 426 17.47 10.82 37.57
C PRO A 426 16.90 11.66 36.43
N ASP A 427 17.28 11.35 35.19
CA ASP A 427 16.87 12.08 33.99
C ASP A 427 15.69 11.43 33.24
N ALA A 428 15.23 10.26 33.73
CA ALA A 428 14.07 9.59 33.14
C ALA A 428 12.77 10.28 33.58
N VAL A 429 11.98 10.66 32.57
CA VAL A 429 10.70 11.38 32.75
C VAL A 429 9.51 10.43 32.71
N GLU A 430 9.61 9.30 32.00
CA GLU A 430 8.50 8.38 31.77
C GLU A 430 8.96 6.91 31.72
N SER A 431 8.08 6.00 32.12
CA SER A 431 8.21 4.55 31.89
C SER A 431 6.86 3.99 31.48
N ASN A 432 6.80 3.21 30.40
CA ASN A 432 5.55 2.66 29.89
C ASN A 432 5.60 1.14 29.67
N TRP A 433 4.44 0.50 29.75
CA TRP A 433 4.26 -0.90 29.34
C TRP A 433 2.85 -1.14 28.83
N GLU A 434 2.72 -2.24 28.11
CA GLU A 434 1.48 -2.75 27.56
C GLU A 434 1.17 -4.12 28.15
N GLY A 435 -0.10 -4.30 28.50
CA GLY A 435 -0.67 -5.55 28.94
C GLY A 435 -1.87 -5.93 28.08
N GLU A 436 -2.11 -7.22 27.95
CA GLU A 436 -3.31 -7.79 27.36
C GLU A 436 -4.20 -8.37 28.47
N MET A 437 -5.50 -8.21 28.31
CA MET A 437 -6.50 -8.72 29.24
C MET A 437 -7.44 -9.70 28.53
N THR A 438 -7.96 -10.67 29.29
CA THR A 438 -9.07 -11.49 28.80
C THR A 438 -10.38 -10.74 29.06
N PRO A 439 -11.32 -10.68 28.10
CA PRO A 439 -12.61 -10.02 28.31
C PRO A 439 -13.36 -10.60 29.51
N VAL A 440 -13.85 -9.71 30.37
CA VAL A 440 -14.66 -10.04 31.56
C VAL A 440 -15.96 -9.24 31.56
N ASN A 441 -17.00 -9.77 32.19
CA ASN A 441 -18.30 -9.08 32.27
C ASN A 441 -18.28 -7.90 33.26
N GLU A 442 -17.37 -7.94 34.25
CA GLU A 442 -17.23 -6.91 35.27
C GLU A 442 -15.74 -6.62 35.50
N LEU A 443 -15.34 -5.37 35.29
CA LEU A 443 -13.98 -4.89 35.50
C LEU A 443 -13.97 -3.88 36.65
N ASN A 444 -13.41 -4.28 37.79
CA ASN A 444 -13.30 -3.39 38.95
C ASN A 444 -11.99 -2.59 38.89
N LEU A 445 -12.11 -1.27 38.79
CA LEU A 445 -10.99 -0.33 38.80
C LEU A 445 -10.81 0.22 40.22
N ALA A 446 -9.89 -0.39 40.98
CA ALA A 446 -9.55 0.04 42.33
C ALA A 446 -8.27 0.89 42.33
N SER A 447 -8.36 2.10 42.88
CA SER A 447 -7.19 2.91 43.22
C SER A 447 -6.65 2.52 44.61
N ARG A 448 -5.45 3.00 44.95
CA ARG A 448 -4.80 2.76 46.24
C ARG A 448 -5.24 3.78 47.29
N ASP A 449 -5.14 3.37 48.56
CA ASP A 449 -5.40 4.26 49.71
C ASP A 449 -4.23 5.21 50.03
N SER A 450 -3.09 5.09 49.34
CA SER A 450 -1.85 5.83 49.61
C SER A 450 -1.60 6.98 48.63
N ASP A 451 -1.18 8.14 49.14
CA ASP A 451 -0.89 9.35 48.34
C ASP A 451 0.53 9.37 47.73
N THR A 452 1.01 8.23 47.23
CA THR A 452 2.36 8.10 46.64
C THR A 452 2.42 8.53 45.17
N TRP A 453 1.27 8.54 44.48
CA TRP A 453 1.12 9.04 43.11
C TRP A 453 -0.34 9.35 42.82
N THR A 454 -0.57 10.10 41.74
CA THR A 454 -1.90 10.35 41.19
C THR A 454 -2.20 9.36 40.07
N GLU A 455 -3.41 8.81 40.01
CA GLU A 455 -3.85 7.92 38.94
C GLU A 455 -4.84 8.62 38.01
N GLN A 456 -4.72 8.37 36.71
CA GLN A 456 -5.67 8.80 35.71
C GLN A 456 -6.05 7.62 34.83
N TRP A 457 -7.34 7.39 34.69
CA TRP A 457 -7.88 6.25 33.95
C TRP A 457 -8.60 6.74 32.70
N ARG A 458 -8.29 6.17 31.54
CA ARG A 458 -8.99 6.42 30.28
C ARG A 458 -9.53 5.11 29.75
N LEU A 459 -10.82 5.08 29.43
CA LEU A 459 -11.45 3.92 28.81
C LEU A 459 -11.81 4.25 27.35
N LEU A 460 -11.35 3.42 26.43
CA LEU A 460 -11.69 3.46 25.02
C LEU A 460 -12.46 2.18 24.68
N ALA A 461 -13.75 2.30 24.36
CA ALA A 461 -14.58 1.15 24.01
C ALA A 461 -14.95 1.17 22.52
N SER A 462 -14.68 0.05 21.83
CA SER A 462 -15.16 -0.17 20.46
C SER A 462 -16.69 -0.30 20.42
N PRO A 463 -17.38 0.07 19.32
CA PRO A 463 -18.83 -0.12 19.16
C PRO A 463 -19.31 -1.57 19.29
N VAL A 464 -18.41 -2.55 19.28
CA VAL A 464 -18.72 -3.98 19.52
C VAL A 464 -19.08 -4.23 20.99
N TRP A 465 -18.67 -3.37 21.91
CA TRP A 465 -18.92 -3.50 23.35
C TRP A 465 -19.96 -2.51 23.86
N ASN A 466 -20.82 -2.97 24.77
CA ASN A 466 -21.72 -2.11 25.53
C ASN A 466 -21.18 -1.97 26.95
N VAL A 467 -20.89 -0.74 27.36
CA VAL A 467 -20.24 -0.45 28.66
C VAL A 467 -21.19 0.35 29.53
N THR A 468 -21.32 -0.08 30.79
CA THR A 468 -22.05 0.66 31.82
C THR A 468 -21.10 0.93 32.98
N PHE A 469 -21.19 2.13 33.56
CA PHE A 469 -20.31 2.57 34.65
C PHE A 469 -21.10 2.66 35.95
N ALA A 470 -20.46 2.28 37.05
CA ALA A 470 -20.98 2.47 38.41
C ALA A 470 -19.83 2.95 39.32
N GLY A 471 -20.13 3.86 40.26
CA GLY A 471 -19.15 4.41 41.18
C GLY A 471 -18.73 5.85 40.83
N LEU A 472 -17.43 6.09 40.73
CA LEU A 472 -16.89 7.40 40.35
C LEU A 472 -17.25 7.69 38.89
N ASN A 473 -18.04 8.73 38.66
CA ASN A 473 -18.39 9.14 37.31
C ASN A 473 -17.15 9.63 36.57
N PRO A 474 -16.94 9.23 35.31
CA PRO A 474 -15.90 9.82 34.47
C PRO A 474 -16.15 11.33 34.35
N ALA A 475 -15.07 12.11 34.43
CA ALA A 475 -15.10 13.57 34.36
C ALA A 475 -15.37 14.08 32.94
#